data_AF-A0A933BZC0-F1
#
_entry.id   AF-A0A933BZC0-F1
#
_cell.length_a   1.000
_cell.length_b   1.000
_cell.length_c   1.000
_cell.angle_alpha   90.00
_cell.angle_beta   90.00
_cell.angle_gamma   90.00
#
_symmetry.space_group_name_H-M   'P 1'
#
loop_
_entity.id
_entity.type
_entity.pdbx_description
1 polymer ?
#
loop_
_entity_poly.entity_id
_entity_poly.type
_entity_poly.pdbx_seq_one_letter_code
_entity_poly.pdbx_strand_id
1 'polypeptide(L)'
;MVRRVLILVLAALAAASAPRRVHEEPIIRQGDKIPAADGAVISATGNTAAEQAGTAARRDSLAAVALAECAPALCEALARGEVALGMTEAQVLAATRTTDEAWTIRRAGAATVLVPRSLVDPPRDAAGDLAMVQLRNGRVGAYSYREAQGVRVVNEAADATTAGRATQLAEMLLREGDDLAARGELNAALDRYDRAQVLRANDPQIDYRIATVLDKQLRPIEALVRYQLFLHRLEIEKIQAVGEAYAKLAEAIAYAKERVIVLERRTR
;
A
#
# COMPACT_ATOMS: atom_id res chain seq x y z
N MET A 1 -35.93 44.46 47.89
CA MET A 1 -35.16 43.29 48.38
C MET A 1 -34.72 42.29 47.30
N VAL A 2 -35.16 42.40 46.03
CA VAL A 2 -34.80 41.41 44.98
C VAL A 2 -33.48 41.72 44.24
N ARG A 3 -32.93 42.94 44.35
CA ARG A 3 -31.71 43.34 43.60
C ARG A 3 -30.38 43.05 44.33
N ARG A 4 -30.41 42.69 45.62
CA ARG A 4 -29.20 42.32 46.39
C ARG A 4 -28.87 40.83 46.36
N VAL A 5 -29.84 39.98 45.99
CA VAL A 5 -29.63 38.52 45.91
C VAL A 5 -28.98 38.10 44.59
N LEU A 6 -29.18 38.85 43.51
CA LEU A 6 -28.64 38.49 42.18
C LEU A 6 -27.13 38.73 42.03
N ILE A 7 -26.53 39.65 42.81
CA ILE A 7 -25.10 39.97 42.73
C ILE A 7 -24.24 38.94 43.48
N LEU A 8 -24.80 38.29 44.51
CA LEU A 8 -24.08 37.30 45.32
C LEU A 8 -23.93 35.93 44.64
N VAL A 9 -24.81 35.59 43.69
CA VAL A 9 -24.75 34.29 42.99
C VAL A 9 -23.74 34.30 41.83
N LEU A 10 -23.49 35.46 41.20
CA LEU A 10 -22.51 35.57 40.11
C LEU A 10 -21.04 35.62 40.58
N ALA A 11 -20.78 36.00 41.84
CA ALA A 11 -19.42 36.03 42.38
C ALA A 11 -18.90 34.64 42.84
N ALA A 12 -19.79 33.67 43.06
CA ALA A 12 -19.41 32.35 43.58
C ALA A 12 -18.94 31.35 42.51
N LEU A 13 -19.23 31.58 41.21
CA LEU A 13 -18.85 30.68 40.12
C LEU A 13 -17.51 31.01 39.45
N ALA A 14 -16.92 32.19 39.70
CA ALA A 14 -15.63 32.58 39.13
C ALA A 14 -14.40 32.13 39.96
N ALA A 15 -14.61 31.60 41.18
CA ALA A 15 -13.52 31.19 42.07
C ALA A 15 -13.15 29.70 41.98
N ALA A 16 -13.86 28.90 41.18
CA ALA A 16 -13.65 27.44 41.09
C ALA A 16 -12.76 26.99 39.91
N SER A 17 -12.27 27.91 39.07
CA SER A 17 -11.47 27.57 37.89
C SER A 17 -10.25 28.48 37.73
N ALA A 18 -9.34 28.43 38.70
CA ALA A 18 -7.97 28.92 38.54
C ALA A 18 -7.00 27.75 38.78
N PRO A 19 -6.14 27.39 37.81
CA PRO A 19 -5.16 26.33 38.02
C PRO A 19 -4.18 26.76 39.12
N ARG A 20 -4.05 25.92 40.14
CA ARG A 20 -3.13 26.12 41.27
C ARG A 20 -1.70 26.11 40.73
N ARG A 21 -1.13 27.30 40.47
CA ARG A 21 0.30 27.44 40.15
C ARG A 21 1.09 27.12 41.42
N VAL A 22 1.66 25.92 41.47
CA VAL A 22 2.70 25.59 42.45
C VAL A 22 3.89 26.50 42.13
N HIS A 23 4.11 27.53 42.94
CA HIS A 23 5.37 28.26 42.93
C HIS A 23 6.35 27.43 43.75
N GLU A 24 7.09 26.55 43.07
CA GLU A 24 8.34 26.07 43.64
C GLU A 24 9.35 27.21 43.56
N GLU A 25 9.75 27.73 44.72
CA GLU A 25 10.88 28.64 44.78
C GLU A 25 12.14 27.87 44.36
N PRO A 26 12.89 28.34 43.36
CA PRO A 26 14.13 27.68 42.99
C PRO A 26 15.11 27.86 44.14
N ILE A 27 15.49 26.75 44.77
CA ILE A 27 16.56 26.74 45.78
C ILE A 27 17.89 26.89 45.04
N ILE A 28 18.19 28.09 44.52
CA ILE A 28 19.53 28.44 44.07
C ILE A 28 20.19 29.17 45.22
N ARG A 29 21.02 28.45 45.99
CA ARG A 29 21.97 29.09 46.88
C ARG A 29 23.03 29.78 46.02
N GLN A 30 23.27 31.03 46.34
CA GLN A 30 24.22 31.93 45.70
C GLN A 30 25.59 31.24 45.54
N GLY A 31 25.95 30.84 44.31
CA GLY A 31 27.25 30.23 43.99
C GLY A 31 27.20 28.97 43.12
N ASP A 32 26.05 28.31 42.97
CA ASP A 32 25.96 27.13 42.10
C ASP A 32 25.94 27.53 40.63
N LYS A 33 27.08 27.32 39.95
CA LYS A 33 27.15 27.36 38.49
C LYS A 33 26.27 26.21 37.97
N ILE A 34 25.20 26.55 37.25
CA ILE A 34 24.51 25.59 36.38
C ILE A 34 25.60 24.94 35.52
N PRO A 35 25.84 23.61 35.58
CA PRO A 35 26.79 22.97 34.68
C PRO A 35 26.33 23.33 33.26
N ALA A 36 27.21 23.99 32.51
CA ALA A 36 26.85 24.56 31.21
C ALA A 36 26.16 23.48 30.38
N ALA A 37 24.92 23.75 29.94
CA ALA A 37 24.17 22.89 29.05
C ALA A 37 25.01 22.50 27.81
N ASP A 38 25.99 23.33 27.47
CA ASP A 38 27.02 23.12 26.46
C ASP A 38 27.74 21.78 26.61
N GLY A 39 28.12 21.33 27.82
CA GLY A 39 28.84 20.07 27.99
C GLY A 39 27.97 18.82 27.74
N ALA A 40 26.71 18.87 28.17
CA ALA A 40 25.73 17.80 27.95
C ALA A 40 25.27 17.77 26.48
N VAL A 41 25.11 18.93 25.85
CA VAL A 41 24.78 19.05 24.42
C VAL A 41 25.97 18.61 23.57
N ILE A 42 27.20 19.02 23.88
CA ILE A 42 28.41 18.61 23.15
C ILE A 42 28.61 17.09 23.26
N SER A 43 28.47 16.50 24.45
CA SER A 43 28.56 15.04 24.62
C SER A 43 27.42 14.29 23.92
N ALA A 44 26.18 14.80 23.97
CA ALA A 44 25.07 14.22 23.22
C ALA A 44 25.30 14.31 21.70
N THR A 45 25.78 15.44 21.18
CA THR A 45 26.14 15.58 19.75
C THR A 45 27.30 14.67 19.34
N GLY A 46 28.32 14.51 20.20
CA GLY A 46 29.43 13.59 19.96
C GLY A 46 28.99 12.13 19.91
N ASN A 47 28.13 11.71 20.84
CA ASN A 47 27.56 10.36 20.85
C ASN A 47 26.70 10.12 19.61
N THR A 48 25.87 11.10 19.24
CA THR A 48 25.01 11.01 18.04
C THR A 48 25.87 10.93 16.77
N ALA A 49 26.95 11.71 16.68
CA ALA A 49 27.87 11.67 15.54
C ALA A 49 28.63 10.34 15.45
N ALA A 50 29.04 9.76 16.58
CA ALA A 50 29.69 8.45 16.63
C ALA A 50 28.72 7.32 16.21
N GLU A 51 27.47 7.36 16.68
CA GLU A 51 26.42 6.43 16.27
C GLU A 51 26.11 6.55 14.77
N GLN A 52 25.99 7.77 14.25
CA GLN A 52 25.79 8.01 12.81
C GLN A 52 26.96 7.50 11.97
N ALA A 53 28.19 7.71 12.43
CA ALA A 53 29.39 7.20 11.75
C ALA A 53 29.44 5.66 11.78
N GLY A 54 29.07 5.04 12.90
CA GLY A 54 28.96 3.58 13.03
C GLY A 54 27.92 3.00 12.06
N THR A 55 26.73 3.61 11.99
CA THR A 55 25.67 3.21 11.05
C THR A 55 26.07 3.43 9.60
N ALA A 56 26.76 4.52 9.28
CA ALA A 56 27.30 4.77 7.94
C ALA A 56 28.31 3.69 7.53
N ALA A 57 29.31 3.42 8.38
CA ALA A 57 30.31 2.37 8.13
C ALA A 57 29.65 0.99 7.98
N ARG A 58 28.60 0.71 8.76
CA ARG A 58 27.84 -0.54 8.64
C ARG A 58 27.14 -0.65 7.29
N ARG A 59 26.51 0.42 6.81
CA ARG A 59 25.88 0.46 5.48
C ARG A 59 26.90 0.26 4.36
N ASP A 60 28.06 0.90 4.46
CA ASP A 60 29.13 0.76 3.46
C ASP A 60 29.66 -0.67 3.41
N SER A 61 29.85 -1.31 4.58
CA SER A 61 30.20 -2.72 4.67
C SER A 61 29.13 -3.63 4.04
N LEU A 62 27.85 -3.37 4.28
CA LEU A 62 26.75 -4.12 3.65
C LEU A 62 26.72 -3.94 2.14
N ALA A 63 26.95 -2.72 1.63
CA ALA A 63 27.05 -2.46 0.20
C ALA A 63 28.21 -3.23 -0.45
N ALA A 64 29.37 -3.28 0.20
CA ALA A 64 30.51 -4.06 -0.27
C ALA A 64 30.20 -5.57 -0.34
N VAL A 65 29.56 -6.12 0.69
CA VAL A 65 29.12 -7.54 0.70
C VAL A 65 28.07 -7.80 -0.40
N ALA A 66 27.12 -6.89 -0.56
CA ALA A 66 26.04 -7.02 -1.54
C ALA A 66 26.57 -7.09 -2.99
N LEU A 67 27.67 -6.41 -3.29
CA LEU A 67 28.30 -6.35 -4.61
C LEU A 67 29.25 -7.53 -4.91
N ALA A 68 29.77 -8.23 -3.89
CA ALA A 68 30.83 -9.22 -4.07
C ALA A 68 30.39 -10.45 -4.90
N GLU A 69 29.13 -10.88 -4.77
CA GLU A 69 28.55 -12.06 -5.44
C GLU A 69 27.28 -11.73 -6.21
N CYS A 70 27.27 -10.54 -6.82
CA CYS A 70 26.07 -9.99 -7.41
C CYS A 70 25.91 -10.42 -8.89
N ALA A 71 24.77 -11.02 -9.21
CA ALA A 71 24.41 -11.34 -10.61
C ALA A 71 24.02 -10.06 -11.36
N PRO A 72 24.30 -9.93 -12.68
CA PRO A 72 24.15 -8.67 -13.42
C PRO A 72 22.80 -7.96 -13.22
N ALA A 73 21.69 -8.69 -13.36
CA ALA A 73 20.34 -8.12 -13.20
C ALA A 73 20.06 -7.64 -11.76
N LEU A 74 20.64 -8.31 -10.74
CA LEU A 74 20.50 -7.89 -9.35
C LEU A 74 21.37 -6.66 -9.05
N CYS A 75 22.51 -6.52 -9.72
CA CYS A 75 23.38 -5.35 -9.54
C CYS A 75 22.79 -4.11 -10.17
N GLU A 76 22.13 -4.25 -11.31
CA GLU A 76 21.37 -3.16 -11.91
C GLU A 76 20.24 -2.70 -10.98
N ALA A 77 19.48 -3.63 -10.40
CA ALA A 77 18.44 -3.30 -9.42
C ALA A 77 19.05 -2.63 -8.18
N LEU A 78 20.16 -3.18 -7.65
CA LEU A 78 20.87 -2.61 -6.51
C LEU A 78 21.41 -1.20 -6.80
N ALA A 79 21.92 -0.96 -8.01
CA ALA A 79 22.40 0.35 -8.45
C ALA A 79 21.28 1.38 -8.59
N ARG A 80 20.06 0.94 -8.97
CA ARG A 80 18.86 1.77 -8.91
C ARG A 80 18.33 1.96 -7.48
N GLY A 81 18.81 1.19 -6.52
CA GLY A 81 18.30 1.17 -5.15
C GLY A 81 16.92 0.53 -5.06
N GLU A 82 16.65 -0.49 -5.88
CA GLU A 82 15.40 -1.24 -5.93
C GLU A 82 15.58 -2.64 -5.34
N VAL A 83 14.60 -3.10 -4.55
CA VAL A 83 14.56 -4.51 -4.14
C VAL A 83 14.05 -5.36 -5.29
N ALA A 84 14.69 -6.51 -5.52
CA ALA A 84 14.32 -7.46 -6.57
C ALA A 84 14.27 -8.90 -6.05
N LEU A 85 13.52 -9.75 -6.77
CA LEU A 85 13.50 -11.18 -6.54
C LEU A 85 14.90 -11.78 -6.72
N GLY A 86 15.24 -12.76 -5.89
CA GLY A 86 16.55 -13.43 -5.91
C GLY A 86 17.65 -12.74 -5.10
N MET A 87 17.44 -11.50 -4.63
CA MET A 87 18.37 -10.79 -3.76
C MET A 87 18.60 -11.52 -2.43
N THR A 88 19.80 -11.39 -1.86
CA THR A 88 20.11 -11.85 -0.49
C THR A 88 19.68 -10.81 0.56
N GLU A 89 19.70 -11.20 1.83
CA GLU A 89 19.40 -10.26 2.94
C GLU A 89 20.32 -9.02 2.90
N ALA A 90 21.63 -9.22 2.68
CA ALA A 90 22.58 -8.11 2.57
C ALA A 90 22.26 -7.18 1.38
N GLN A 91 21.83 -7.74 0.25
CA GLN A 91 21.43 -6.95 -0.93
C GLN A 91 20.15 -6.15 -0.68
N VAL A 92 19.19 -6.68 0.09
CA VAL A 92 17.97 -5.94 0.49
C VAL A 92 18.31 -4.75 1.39
N LEU A 93 19.18 -4.97 2.40
CA LEU A 93 19.62 -3.90 3.30
C LEU A 93 20.39 -2.81 2.53
N ALA A 94 21.25 -3.22 1.61
CA ALA A 94 21.99 -2.29 0.74
C ALA A 94 21.06 -1.50 -0.20
N ALA A 95 20.12 -2.16 -0.88
CA ALA A 95 19.18 -1.51 -1.81
C ALA A 95 18.32 -0.45 -1.11
N THR A 96 17.89 -0.74 0.13
CA THR A 96 17.08 0.17 0.94
C THR A 96 17.91 1.21 1.70
N ARG A 97 19.25 1.12 1.62
CA ARG A 97 20.20 1.95 2.38
C ARG A 97 19.92 1.93 3.89
N THR A 98 19.49 0.78 4.40
CA THR A 98 19.20 0.53 5.82
C THR A 98 20.14 -0.49 6.43
N THR A 99 20.06 -0.65 7.74
CA THR A 99 20.70 -1.75 8.50
C THR A 99 19.60 -2.65 9.09
N ASP A 100 19.99 -3.75 9.72
CA ASP A 100 19.10 -4.66 10.43
C ASP A 100 18.28 -3.99 11.55
N GLU A 101 18.72 -2.84 12.06
CA GLU A 101 18.00 -2.05 13.04
C GLU A 101 16.69 -1.44 12.51
N ALA A 102 16.59 -1.21 11.20
CA ALA A 102 15.36 -0.72 10.58
C ALA A 102 14.28 -1.82 10.44
N TRP A 103 14.66 -3.07 10.70
CA TRP A 103 13.82 -4.25 10.48
C TRP A 103 13.57 -5.05 11.76
N THR A 104 12.43 -5.73 11.77
CA THR A 104 12.17 -6.90 12.60
C THR A 104 12.39 -8.12 11.73
N ILE A 105 13.47 -8.87 11.98
CA ILE A 105 13.86 -10.02 11.17
C ILE A 105 13.49 -11.30 11.91
N ARG A 106 12.63 -12.11 11.30
CA ARG A 106 12.19 -13.41 11.82
C ARG A 106 12.76 -14.53 10.94
N ARG A 107 13.42 -15.51 11.57
CA ARG A 107 14.03 -16.65 10.86
C ARG A 107 13.38 -17.94 11.35
N ALA A 108 12.93 -18.78 10.42
CA ALA A 108 12.30 -20.06 10.67
C ALA A 108 12.74 -21.08 9.62
N GLY A 109 13.69 -21.94 9.97
CA GLY A 109 14.28 -22.91 9.04
C GLY A 109 14.89 -22.20 7.83
N ALA A 110 14.38 -22.51 6.64
CA ALA A 110 14.83 -21.92 5.38
C ALA A 110 14.14 -20.58 5.01
N ALA A 111 13.20 -20.11 5.83
CA ALA A 111 12.46 -18.89 5.59
C ALA A 111 12.97 -17.74 6.48
N THR A 112 13.19 -16.58 5.88
CA THR A 112 13.49 -15.33 6.60
C THR A 112 12.46 -14.28 6.18
N VAL A 113 11.85 -13.60 7.15
CA VAL A 113 10.88 -12.54 6.90
C VAL A 113 11.38 -11.26 7.55
N LEU A 114 11.50 -10.19 6.75
CA LEU A 114 11.82 -8.86 7.21
C LEU A 114 10.53 -8.02 7.17
N VAL A 115 10.22 -7.38 8.29
CA VAL A 115 9.11 -6.43 8.42
C VAL A 115 9.68 -5.12 8.98
N PRO A 116 9.28 -3.93 8.48
CA PRO A 116 9.68 -2.65 9.05
C PRO A 116 9.50 -2.63 10.57
N ARG A 117 10.52 -2.16 11.31
CA ARG A 117 10.43 -2.01 12.77
C ARG A 117 9.50 -0.86 13.17
N SER A 118 9.47 0.19 12.36
CA SER A 118 8.61 1.37 12.53
C SER A 118 7.74 1.58 11.29
N LEU A 119 6.52 2.08 11.49
CA LEU A 119 5.65 2.54 10.42
C LEU A 119 5.79 4.04 10.14
N VAL A 120 6.46 4.78 11.02
CA VAL A 120 6.68 6.22 10.88
C VAL A 120 7.80 6.51 9.87
N ASP A 121 8.85 5.70 9.92
CA ASP A 121 9.98 5.75 8.99
C ASP A 121 10.28 4.31 8.52
N PRO A 122 9.40 3.73 7.66
CA PRO A 122 9.61 2.39 7.15
C PRO A 122 10.79 2.38 6.18
N PRO A 123 11.54 1.28 6.08
CA PRO A 123 12.51 1.09 5.00
C PRO A 123 11.87 1.32 3.62
N ARG A 124 12.55 2.09 2.78
CA ARG A 124 12.12 2.44 1.42
C ARG A 124 13.18 2.02 0.42
N ASP A 125 12.75 1.63 -0.76
CA ASP A 125 13.60 1.52 -1.93
C ASP A 125 13.24 2.65 -2.93
N ALA A 126 13.78 2.63 -4.14
CA ALA A 126 13.47 3.64 -5.15
C ALA A 126 12.01 3.59 -5.66
N ALA A 127 11.30 2.48 -5.49
CA ALA A 127 9.92 2.30 -5.91
C ALA A 127 8.91 2.68 -4.82
N GLY A 128 9.25 2.56 -3.54
CA GLY A 128 8.43 3.03 -2.42
C GLY A 128 8.67 2.33 -1.09
N ASP A 129 7.68 2.42 -0.21
CA ASP A 129 7.74 1.92 1.16
C ASP A 129 7.56 0.42 1.19
N LEU A 130 8.56 -0.31 1.70
CA LEU A 130 8.44 -1.75 1.83
C LEU A 130 7.54 -2.08 3.02
N ALA A 131 6.55 -2.94 2.79
CA ALA A 131 5.70 -3.49 3.83
C ALA A 131 6.29 -4.79 4.40
N MET A 132 6.90 -5.62 3.55
CA MET A 132 7.50 -6.90 3.94
C MET A 132 8.45 -7.42 2.86
N VAL A 133 9.50 -8.15 3.26
CA VAL A 133 10.35 -8.91 2.36
C VAL A 133 10.46 -10.36 2.87
N GLN A 134 10.20 -11.33 2.00
CA GLN A 134 10.26 -12.75 2.32
C GLN A 134 11.37 -13.42 1.51
N LEU A 135 12.27 -14.08 2.23
CA LEU A 135 13.35 -14.85 1.66
C LEU A 135 13.10 -16.33 1.90
N ARG A 136 13.40 -17.14 0.89
CA ARG A 136 13.44 -18.60 0.96
C ARG A 136 14.82 -19.05 0.52
N ASN A 137 15.46 -19.92 1.31
CA ASN A 137 16.83 -20.37 1.08
C ASN A 137 17.82 -19.18 0.93
N GLY A 138 17.64 -18.14 1.74
CA GLY A 138 18.50 -16.95 1.73
C GLY A 138 18.30 -16.01 0.53
N ARG A 139 17.28 -16.22 -0.31
CA ARG A 139 16.98 -15.36 -1.47
C ARG A 139 15.54 -14.85 -1.44
N VAL A 140 15.32 -13.59 -1.83
CA VAL A 140 13.99 -12.98 -1.91
C VAL A 140 13.11 -13.77 -2.88
N GLY A 141 12.03 -14.34 -2.36
CA GLY A 141 10.99 -15.01 -3.16
C GLY A 141 9.75 -14.14 -3.33
N ALA A 142 9.52 -13.20 -2.42
CA ALA A 142 8.42 -12.25 -2.48
C ALA A 142 8.76 -10.99 -1.68
N TYR A 143 8.22 -9.86 -2.08
CA TYR A 143 8.26 -8.62 -1.30
C TYR A 143 6.99 -7.81 -1.54
N SER A 144 6.70 -6.86 -0.68
CA SER A 144 5.50 -6.05 -0.81
C SER A 144 5.73 -4.59 -0.48
N TYR A 145 4.95 -3.74 -1.13
CA TYR A 145 4.93 -2.30 -0.92
C TYR A 145 3.68 -1.87 -0.18
N ARG A 146 3.82 -0.84 0.65
CA ARG A 146 2.69 -0.10 1.20
C ARG A 146 2.31 1.00 0.23
N GLU A 147 1.06 0.97 -0.21
CA GLU A 147 0.48 1.97 -1.11
C GLU A 147 -0.80 2.55 -0.48
N ALA A 148 -1.28 3.67 -1.01
CA ALA A 148 -2.47 4.34 -0.47
C ALA A 148 -3.72 3.42 -0.48
N GLN A 149 -3.79 2.53 -1.47
CA GLN A 149 -4.89 1.58 -1.67
C GLN A 149 -4.68 0.23 -0.97
N GLY A 150 -3.57 0.03 -0.23
CA GLY A 150 -3.31 -1.20 0.51
C GLY A 150 -1.88 -1.71 0.36
N VAL A 151 -1.73 -3.03 0.23
CA VAL A 151 -0.42 -3.68 0.08
C VAL A 151 -0.33 -4.30 -1.29
N ARG A 152 0.68 -3.91 -2.06
CA ARG A 152 1.00 -4.51 -3.36
C ARG A 152 2.08 -5.57 -3.18
N VAL A 153 1.87 -6.78 -3.71
CA VAL A 153 2.81 -7.90 -3.55
C VAL A 153 3.51 -8.17 -4.88
N VAL A 154 4.82 -8.37 -4.84
CA VAL A 154 5.64 -8.77 -5.96
C VAL A 154 6.15 -10.19 -5.70
N ASN A 155 5.67 -11.13 -6.51
CA ASN A 155 6.07 -12.54 -6.45
C ASN A 155 6.77 -13.00 -7.74
N GLU A 156 6.59 -12.26 -8.83
CA GLU A 156 7.30 -12.45 -10.09
C GLU A 156 7.80 -11.12 -10.68
N ALA A 157 8.75 -11.18 -11.62
CA ALA A 157 9.36 -9.97 -12.17
C ALA A 157 8.33 -9.05 -12.88
N ALA A 158 7.27 -9.63 -13.45
CA ALA A 158 6.20 -8.88 -14.11
C ALA A 158 5.45 -7.95 -13.15
N ASP A 159 5.25 -8.37 -11.90
CA ASP A 159 4.55 -7.60 -10.86
C ASP A 159 5.27 -6.28 -10.49
N ALA A 160 6.59 -6.25 -10.64
CA ALA A 160 7.40 -5.07 -10.35
C ALA A 160 7.25 -3.95 -11.40
N THR A 161 6.72 -4.28 -12.58
CA THR A 161 6.55 -3.33 -13.68
C THR A 161 5.34 -2.41 -13.48
N THR A 162 5.31 -1.28 -14.19
CA THR A 162 4.14 -0.38 -14.21
C THR A 162 2.87 -1.10 -14.68
N ALA A 163 2.99 -2.00 -15.66
CA ALA A 163 1.88 -2.79 -16.17
C ALA A 163 1.39 -3.82 -15.15
N GLY A 164 2.32 -4.49 -14.44
CA GLY A 164 2.00 -5.40 -13.34
C GLY A 164 1.29 -4.68 -12.19
N ARG A 165 1.78 -3.51 -11.79
CA ARG A 165 1.12 -2.64 -10.81
C ARG A 165 -0.30 -2.26 -11.23
N ALA A 166 -0.48 -1.83 -12.47
CA ALA A 166 -1.81 -1.49 -13.00
C ALA A 166 -2.74 -2.71 -12.99
N THR A 167 -2.22 -3.90 -13.34
CA THR A 167 -2.97 -5.17 -13.33
C THR A 167 -3.44 -5.53 -11.92
N GLN A 168 -2.56 -5.48 -10.92
CA GLN A 168 -2.92 -5.79 -9.53
C GLN A 168 -3.93 -4.78 -8.96
N LEU A 169 -3.76 -3.49 -9.28
CA LEU A 169 -4.72 -2.46 -8.87
C LEU A 169 -6.09 -2.68 -9.51
N ALA A 170 -6.13 -3.04 -10.80
CA ALA A 170 -7.36 -3.38 -11.49
C ALA A 170 -8.05 -4.59 -10.83
N GLU A 171 -7.32 -5.65 -10.50
CA GLU A 171 -7.87 -6.83 -9.82
C GLU A 171 -8.43 -6.52 -8.42
N MET A 172 -7.80 -5.61 -7.69
CA MET A 172 -8.33 -5.13 -6.42
C MET A 172 -9.66 -4.39 -6.62
N LEU A 173 -9.73 -3.47 -7.59
CA LEU A 173 -10.96 -2.74 -7.92
C LEU A 173 -12.08 -3.68 -8.39
N LEU A 174 -11.74 -4.72 -9.16
CA LEU A 174 -12.73 -5.73 -9.59
C LEU A 174 -13.31 -6.50 -8.40
N ARG A 175 -12.47 -6.91 -7.43
CA ARG A 175 -12.95 -7.58 -6.21
C ARG A 175 -13.82 -6.69 -5.36
N GLU A 176 -13.43 -5.42 -5.19
CA GLU A 176 -14.24 -4.45 -4.45
C GLU A 176 -15.57 -4.18 -5.17
N GLY A 177 -15.55 -4.08 -6.50
CA GLY A 177 -16.76 -3.96 -7.30
C GLY A 177 -17.70 -5.17 -7.16
N ASP A 178 -17.15 -6.39 -7.10
CA ASP A 178 -17.94 -7.61 -6.86
C ASP A 178 -18.62 -7.56 -5.49
N ASP A 179 -17.87 -7.19 -4.44
CA ASP A 179 -18.39 -7.09 -3.08
C ASP A 179 -19.51 -6.03 -2.99
N LEU A 180 -19.35 -4.88 -3.64
CA LEU A 180 -20.36 -3.83 -3.71
C LEU A 180 -21.60 -4.30 -4.48
N ALA A 181 -21.41 -4.96 -5.62
CA ALA A 181 -22.50 -5.51 -6.41
C ALA A 181 -23.30 -6.58 -5.64
N ALA A 182 -22.61 -7.41 -4.85
CA ALA A 182 -23.23 -8.42 -4.00
C ALA A 182 -24.08 -7.80 -2.87
N ARG A 183 -23.70 -6.61 -2.38
CA ARG A 183 -24.47 -5.82 -1.39
C ARG A 183 -25.62 -5.01 -2.01
N GLY A 184 -25.74 -4.98 -3.33
CA GLY A 184 -26.71 -4.14 -4.02
C GLY A 184 -26.30 -2.68 -4.16
N GLU A 185 -25.05 -2.33 -3.83
CA GLU A 185 -24.47 -0.99 -4.02
C GLU A 185 -24.03 -0.79 -5.47
N LEU A 186 -25.00 -0.90 -6.40
CA LEU A 186 -24.75 -1.04 -7.83
C LEU A 186 -24.01 0.17 -8.45
N ASN A 187 -24.30 1.39 -8.01
CA ASN A 187 -23.59 2.58 -8.50
C ASN A 187 -22.10 2.59 -8.09
N ALA A 188 -21.82 2.19 -6.85
CA ALA A 188 -20.44 2.10 -6.36
C ALA A 188 -19.68 0.98 -7.06
N ALA A 189 -20.33 -0.15 -7.35
CA ALA A 189 -19.74 -1.22 -8.14
C ALA A 189 -19.34 -0.76 -9.55
N LEU A 190 -20.22 0.00 -10.25
CA LEU A 190 -19.90 0.56 -11.57
C LEU A 190 -18.68 1.48 -11.53
N ASP A 191 -18.58 2.37 -10.54
CA ASP A 191 -17.39 3.23 -10.39
C ASP A 191 -16.10 2.42 -10.30
N ARG A 192 -16.10 1.32 -9.52
CA ARG A 192 -14.91 0.47 -9.40
C ARG A 192 -14.58 -0.26 -10.70
N TYR A 193 -15.58 -0.76 -11.42
CA TYR A 193 -15.36 -1.39 -12.71
C TYR A 193 -14.88 -0.42 -13.79
N ASP A 194 -15.41 0.80 -13.83
CA ASP A 194 -14.96 1.83 -14.77
C ASP A 194 -13.49 2.20 -14.51
N ARG A 195 -13.09 2.35 -13.24
CA ARG A 195 -11.69 2.58 -12.87
C ARG A 195 -10.80 1.40 -13.21
N ALA A 196 -11.28 0.16 -13.03
CA ALA A 196 -10.54 -1.04 -13.45
C ALA A 196 -10.37 -1.10 -14.98
N GLN A 197 -11.39 -0.72 -15.75
CA GLN A 197 -11.35 -0.68 -17.22
C GLN A 197 -10.29 0.29 -17.75
N VAL A 198 -10.04 1.40 -17.05
CA VAL A 198 -8.96 2.34 -17.42
C VAL A 198 -7.58 1.68 -17.28
N LEU A 199 -7.39 0.82 -16.28
CA LEU A 199 -6.12 0.15 -16.00
C LEU A 199 -5.90 -1.09 -16.87
N ARG A 200 -6.99 -1.83 -17.16
CA ARG A 200 -7.01 -3.01 -18.03
C ARG A 200 -7.99 -2.77 -19.19
N ALA A 201 -7.50 -2.02 -20.17
CA ALA A 201 -8.26 -1.80 -21.39
C ALA A 201 -8.47 -3.12 -22.13
N ASN A 202 -9.64 -3.27 -22.76
CA ASN A 202 -10.03 -4.41 -23.58
C ASN A 202 -10.21 -5.75 -22.86
N ASP A 203 -10.30 -5.76 -21.53
CA ASP A 203 -10.65 -6.98 -20.79
C ASP A 203 -12.16 -7.30 -20.91
N PRO A 204 -12.55 -8.41 -21.56
CA PRO A 204 -13.95 -8.77 -21.75
C PRO A 204 -14.68 -9.04 -20.42
N GLN A 205 -13.98 -9.53 -19.39
CA GLN A 205 -14.60 -9.82 -18.11
C GLN A 205 -15.13 -8.55 -17.44
N ILE A 206 -14.44 -7.42 -17.63
CA ILE A 206 -14.87 -6.14 -17.09
C ILE A 206 -16.15 -5.67 -17.77
N ASP A 207 -16.28 -5.82 -19.09
CA ASP A 207 -17.51 -5.47 -19.81
C ASP A 207 -18.69 -6.34 -19.36
N TYR A 208 -18.46 -7.63 -19.16
CA TYR A 208 -19.49 -8.54 -18.63
C TYR A 208 -19.96 -8.10 -17.24
N ARG A 209 -19.02 -7.80 -16.32
CA ARG A 209 -19.35 -7.32 -14.98
C ARG A 209 -20.16 -6.02 -15.02
N ILE A 210 -19.75 -5.04 -15.83
CA ILE A 210 -20.49 -3.80 -16.04
C ILE A 210 -21.90 -4.07 -16.59
N ALA A 211 -22.03 -4.93 -17.61
CA ALA A 211 -23.31 -5.28 -18.22
C ALA A 211 -24.29 -5.89 -17.19
N THR A 212 -23.82 -6.82 -16.35
CA THR A 212 -24.66 -7.44 -15.33
C THR A 212 -25.15 -6.45 -14.28
N VAL A 213 -24.32 -5.48 -13.89
CA VAL A 213 -24.72 -4.44 -12.95
C VAL A 213 -25.73 -3.48 -13.58
N LEU A 214 -25.51 -3.06 -14.83
CA LEU A 214 -26.45 -2.20 -15.57
C LEU A 214 -27.82 -2.87 -15.76
N ASP A 215 -27.83 -4.18 -16.03
CA ASP A 215 -29.08 -4.94 -16.16
C ASP A 215 -29.84 -4.99 -14.82
N LYS A 216 -29.13 -5.24 -13.71
CA LYS A 216 -29.70 -5.16 -12.34
C LYS A 216 -30.23 -3.76 -12.00
N GLN A 217 -29.64 -2.71 -12.56
CA GLN A 217 -30.11 -1.32 -12.43
C GLN A 217 -31.29 -0.97 -13.34
N LEU A 218 -31.77 -1.91 -14.16
CA LEU A 218 -32.80 -1.67 -15.16
C LEU A 218 -32.39 -0.58 -16.17
N ARG A 219 -31.12 -0.58 -16.58
CA ARG A 219 -30.56 0.27 -17.65
C ARG A 219 -30.37 -0.55 -18.94
N PRO A 220 -31.45 -0.95 -19.62
CA PRO A 220 -31.42 -2.02 -20.63
C PRO A 220 -30.60 -1.68 -21.87
N ILE A 221 -30.61 -0.41 -22.30
CA ILE A 221 -29.87 0.04 -23.49
C ILE A 221 -28.36 -0.09 -23.22
N GLU A 222 -27.90 0.40 -22.07
CA GLU A 222 -26.49 0.37 -21.71
C GLU A 222 -26.00 -1.05 -21.42
N ALA A 223 -26.83 -1.85 -20.75
CA ALA A 223 -26.54 -3.27 -20.52
C ALA A 223 -26.40 -4.03 -21.84
N LEU A 224 -27.30 -3.80 -22.81
CA LEU A 224 -27.26 -4.40 -24.14
C LEU A 224 -25.94 -4.10 -24.85
N VAL A 225 -25.55 -2.82 -24.90
CA VAL A 225 -24.30 -2.39 -25.54
C VAL A 225 -23.09 -3.08 -24.89
N ARG A 226 -23.06 -3.18 -23.56
CA ARG A 226 -21.96 -3.83 -22.83
C ARG A 226 -21.91 -5.34 -23.05
N TYR A 227 -23.05 -6.04 -23.10
CA TYR A 227 -23.07 -7.46 -23.46
C TYR A 227 -22.60 -7.71 -24.89
N GLN A 228 -22.99 -6.85 -25.84
CA GLN A 228 -22.51 -6.94 -27.23
C GLN A 228 -20.99 -6.71 -27.30
N LEU A 229 -20.47 -5.72 -26.58
CA LEU A 229 -19.04 -5.46 -26.51
C LEU A 229 -18.26 -6.64 -25.91
N PHE A 230 -18.76 -7.25 -24.83
CA PHE A 230 -18.19 -8.46 -24.24
C PHE A 230 -18.09 -9.60 -25.26
N LEU A 231 -19.18 -9.91 -25.96
CA LEU A 231 -19.21 -10.98 -26.96
C LEU A 231 -18.27 -10.67 -28.14
N HIS A 232 -18.24 -9.42 -28.61
CA HIS A 232 -17.38 -9.00 -29.70
C HIS A 232 -15.89 -9.09 -29.34
N ARG A 233 -15.50 -8.63 -28.15
CA ARG A 233 -14.10 -8.72 -27.69
C ARG A 233 -13.66 -10.16 -27.53
N LEU A 234 -14.53 -11.04 -27.03
CA LEU A 234 -14.24 -12.46 -27.05
C LEU A 234 -14.01 -12.93 -28.48
N GLU A 235 -14.90 -12.68 -29.44
CA GLU A 235 -14.68 -13.09 -30.84
C GLU A 235 -13.32 -12.65 -31.40
N ILE A 236 -12.86 -11.44 -31.07
CA ILE A 236 -11.50 -10.97 -31.40
C ILE A 236 -10.43 -11.83 -30.73
N GLU A 237 -10.55 -12.10 -29.42
CA GLU A 237 -9.61 -12.96 -28.69
C GLU A 237 -9.59 -14.39 -29.23
N LYS A 238 -10.73 -14.95 -29.69
CA LYS A 238 -10.78 -16.27 -30.35
C LYS A 238 -9.84 -16.37 -31.54
N ILE A 239 -9.78 -15.29 -32.30
CA ILE A 239 -8.95 -15.18 -33.51
C ILE A 239 -7.47 -15.14 -33.10
N GLN A 240 -7.15 -14.72 -31.86
CA GLN A 240 -5.80 -14.51 -31.37
C GLN A 240 -5.26 -15.62 -30.43
N ALA A 241 -6.09 -16.37 -29.67
CA ALA A 241 -5.68 -17.48 -28.80
C ALA A 241 -6.84 -18.42 -28.37
N VAL A 242 -6.55 -19.72 -28.14
CA VAL A 242 -7.54 -20.83 -28.05
C VAL A 242 -7.82 -21.32 -26.61
N GLY A 243 -9.11 -21.59 -26.32
CA GLY A 243 -9.55 -22.71 -25.48
C GLY A 243 -9.87 -22.44 -24.01
N GLU A 244 -8.86 -22.24 -23.16
CA GLU A 244 -9.05 -22.28 -21.70
C GLU A 244 -9.79 -21.06 -21.14
N ALA A 245 -9.52 -19.85 -21.67
CA ALA A 245 -10.24 -18.65 -21.30
C ALA A 245 -11.75 -18.77 -21.64
N TYR A 246 -12.06 -19.41 -22.77
CA TYR A 246 -13.42 -19.69 -23.19
C TYR A 246 -14.15 -20.68 -22.31
N ALA A 247 -13.46 -21.76 -21.89
CA ALA A 247 -14.03 -22.75 -21.00
C ALA A 247 -14.46 -22.11 -19.66
N LYS A 248 -13.65 -21.18 -19.13
CA LYS A 248 -13.97 -20.44 -17.90
C LYS A 248 -15.12 -19.44 -18.07
N LEU A 249 -15.42 -19.01 -19.30
CA LEU A 249 -16.44 -18.00 -19.61
C LEU A 249 -17.70 -18.57 -20.29
N ALA A 250 -17.82 -19.89 -20.43
CA ALA A 250 -18.93 -20.51 -21.15
C ALA A 250 -20.31 -20.10 -20.60
N GLU A 251 -20.45 -20.07 -19.26
CA GLU A 251 -21.69 -19.63 -18.60
C GLU A 251 -21.98 -18.15 -18.87
N ALA A 252 -20.97 -17.28 -18.73
CA ALA A 252 -21.10 -15.85 -19.00
C ALA A 252 -21.48 -15.56 -20.45
N ILE A 253 -20.93 -16.32 -21.41
CA ILE A 253 -21.26 -16.22 -22.84
C ILE A 253 -22.71 -16.63 -23.08
N ALA A 254 -23.15 -17.76 -22.52
CA ALA A 254 -24.52 -18.23 -22.68
C ALA A 254 -25.52 -17.21 -22.11
N TYR A 255 -25.25 -16.73 -20.89
CA TYR A 255 -26.06 -15.70 -20.23
C TYR A 255 -26.11 -14.40 -21.05
N ALA A 256 -24.96 -13.89 -21.50
CA ALA A 256 -24.90 -12.67 -22.30
C ALA A 256 -25.71 -12.78 -23.60
N LYS A 257 -25.63 -13.92 -24.31
CA LYS A 257 -26.40 -14.16 -25.54
C LYS A 257 -27.91 -14.15 -25.28
N GLU A 258 -28.36 -14.82 -24.22
CA GLU A 258 -29.77 -14.80 -23.82
C GLU A 258 -30.20 -13.36 -23.50
N ARG A 259 -29.38 -12.64 -22.75
CA ARG A 259 -29.67 -11.28 -22.30
C ARG A 259 -29.78 -10.30 -23.46
N VAL A 260 -28.89 -10.39 -24.46
CA VAL A 260 -28.97 -9.61 -25.70
C VAL A 260 -30.33 -9.81 -26.38
N ILE A 261 -30.77 -11.05 -26.59
CA ILE A 261 -32.05 -11.35 -27.27
C ILE A 261 -33.23 -10.71 -26.54
N VAL A 262 -33.27 -10.81 -25.22
CA VAL A 262 -34.41 -10.30 -24.44
C VAL A 262 -34.34 -8.78 -24.30
N LEU A 263 -33.15 -8.18 -24.16
CA LEU A 263 -33.01 -6.74 -24.10
C LEU A 263 -33.35 -6.07 -25.44
N GLU A 264 -32.93 -6.64 -26.57
CA GLU A 264 -33.28 -6.15 -27.90
C GLU A 264 -34.80 -6.12 -28.13
N ARG A 265 -35.53 -7.12 -27.62
CA ARG A 265 -36.99 -7.16 -27.69
C ARG A 265 -37.67 -6.09 -26.82
N ARG A 266 -37.02 -5.64 -25.75
CA ARG A 266 -37.55 -4.59 -24.85
C ARG A 266 -37.24 -3.18 -25.34
N THR A 267 -36.21 -3.00 -26.16
CA THR A 267 -35.78 -1.70 -26.68
C THR A 267 -36.36 -1.35 -28.05
N ARG A 268 -37.04 -2.30 -28.71
CA ARG A 268 -37.84 -2.09 -29.93
C ARG A 268 -39.26 -1.70 -29.56
#